data_AF-A0A813RAH2-F1
#
_entry.id   AF-A0A813RAH2-F1
#
_cell.length_a   1.000
_cell.length_b   1.000
_cell.length_c   1.000
_cell.angle_alpha   90.00
_cell.angle_beta   90.00
_cell.angle_gamma   90.00
#
_symmetry.space_group_name_H-M   'P 1'
#
loop_
_entity.id
_entity.type
_entity.pdbx_description
1 polymer ?
#
loop_
_entity_poly.entity_id
_entity_poly.type
_entity_poly.pdbx_seq_one_letter_code
_entity_poly.pdbx_strand_id
1 'polypeptide(L)'
;MVQRDSYQIFDRSPISAVIIKVKQPSYCSNNSIKILHLFNYTCSKTLFDVNDFIVPATENSAVSITTRIVDIEHILERCDNTILNHTSEYSSKHQCHHRSRCILPPFYRHEHDNKKLFKKNYGLCWFKSPTRTRFNYEALDYTIFIKHFVEFPQLDLIRHNLLSDRITKDYLDTCEYDPNDHPLCPKFRILKILQMVESNSSEYEFMFYYGSLIEIKISWKCDLDRPMKYCEPIYEFVRLDVKPYEENPYHPGSTFLVSRHFFEPNTSQLHRLHTHIYNLHIVVSVTGEAGRFDLFQTTTSIGSFLGIFGTGAIVCDLFATFVTNFKRVRYER
;
A
#
# COMPACT_ATOMS: atom_id res chain seq x y z
N MET A 1 -16.98 12.28 32.62
CA MET A 1 -15.53 12.36 32.87
C MET A 1 -14.83 11.05 32.59
N VAL A 2 -15.07 9.96 33.33
CA VAL A 2 -14.30 8.70 33.19
C VAL A 2 -14.56 7.92 31.90
N GLN A 3 -15.79 7.88 31.36
CA GLN A 3 -16.09 7.07 30.18
C GLN A 3 -15.58 7.67 28.86
N ARG A 4 -15.31 8.98 28.84
CA ARG A 4 -14.83 9.71 27.65
C ARG A 4 -13.51 10.42 27.90
N ASP A 5 -12.87 10.11 29.03
CA ASP A 5 -11.59 10.69 29.45
C ASP A 5 -11.54 12.22 29.32
N SER A 6 -12.65 12.90 29.62
CA SER A 6 -12.78 14.35 29.42
C SER A 6 -11.91 15.20 30.36
N TYR A 7 -11.19 14.54 31.25
CA TYR A 7 -10.20 15.12 32.15
C TYR A 7 -8.80 15.22 31.52
N GLN A 8 -8.61 14.60 30.35
CA GLN A 8 -7.35 14.62 29.63
C GLN A 8 -7.38 15.65 28.50
N ILE A 9 -6.20 16.15 28.16
CA ILE A 9 -5.93 16.79 26.88
C ILE A 9 -5.45 15.72 25.89
N PHE A 10 -5.96 15.76 24.66
CA PHE A 10 -5.66 14.79 23.61
C PHE A 10 -4.89 15.40 22.45
N ASP A 11 -3.81 14.75 22.06
CA ASP A 11 -3.15 14.98 20.77
C ASP A 11 -3.55 13.87 19.77
N ARG A 12 -4.21 14.28 18.68
CA ARG A 12 -4.73 13.39 17.62
C ARG A 12 -4.06 13.62 16.27
N SER A 13 -3.05 14.49 16.21
CA SER A 13 -2.33 14.82 14.98
C SER A 13 -0.86 14.43 15.10
N PRO A 14 -0.56 13.13 15.29
CA PRO A 14 0.81 12.71 15.44
C PRO A 14 1.59 12.90 14.14
N ILE A 15 2.87 13.23 14.30
CA ILE A 15 3.84 13.22 13.21
C ILE A 15 4.49 11.84 13.20
N SER A 16 4.63 11.22 12.02
CA SER A 16 5.18 9.87 11.90
C SER A 16 6.27 9.78 10.86
N ALA A 17 7.23 8.88 11.11
CA ALA A 17 8.25 8.51 10.14
C ALA A 17 8.39 6.99 10.11
N VAL A 18 8.41 6.41 8.91
CA VAL A 18 8.49 4.96 8.70
C VAL A 18 9.68 4.63 7.81
N ILE A 19 10.43 3.60 8.20
CA ILE A 19 11.53 3.02 7.46
C ILE A 19 11.25 1.53 7.28
N ILE A 20 11.25 1.10 6.03
CA ILE A 20 10.97 -0.28 5.65
C ILE A 20 12.26 -0.90 5.09
N LYS A 21 12.59 -2.11 5.53
CA LYS A 21 13.68 -2.91 4.98
C LYS A 21 13.18 -4.30 4.65
N VAL A 22 13.35 -4.73 3.41
CA VAL A 22 13.00 -6.08 2.98
C VAL A 22 14.24 -6.96 3.02
N LYS A 23 14.07 -8.20 3.47
CA LYS A 23 15.11 -9.22 3.48
C LYS A 23 14.58 -10.50 2.83
N GLN A 24 15.41 -11.11 1.99
CA GLN A 24 15.20 -12.46 1.48
C GLN A 24 15.80 -13.46 2.47
N PRO A 25 15.17 -14.63 2.66
CA PRO A 25 15.72 -15.70 3.46
C PRO A 25 17.01 -16.25 2.83
N SER A 26 17.97 -16.65 3.66
CA SER A 26 19.25 -17.20 3.22
C SER A 26 19.15 -18.62 2.66
N TYR A 27 18.02 -19.30 2.88
CA TYR A 27 17.76 -20.65 2.39
C TYR A 27 16.35 -20.74 1.83
N CYS A 28 16.22 -21.38 0.67
CA CYS A 28 14.94 -21.87 0.19
C CYS A 28 14.60 -23.16 0.93
N SER A 29 13.49 -23.16 1.66
CA SER A 29 12.96 -24.39 2.24
C SER A 29 12.28 -25.20 1.15
N ASN A 30 12.80 -26.39 0.84
CA ASN A 30 12.10 -27.36 -0.01
C ASN A 30 10.78 -27.86 0.61
N ASN A 31 10.51 -27.58 1.89
CA ASN A 31 9.24 -27.90 2.53
C ASN A 31 8.14 -26.83 2.31
N SER A 32 8.43 -25.74 1.59
CA SER A 32 7.41 -24.78 1.12
C SER A 32 6.43 -25.39 0.11
N ILE A 33 6.63 -26.66 -0.28
CA ILE A 33 5.79 -27.49 -1.17
C ILE A 33 4.33 -27.64 -0.68
N LYS A 34 3.99 -27.26 0.57
CA LYS A 34 2.62 -27.44 1.10
C LYS A 34 1.71 -26.20 1.13
N ILE A 35 2.15 -25.01 0.74
CA ILE A 35 1.31 -23.80 0.93
C ILE A 35 0.62 -23.30 -0.35
N LEU A 36 0.81 -23.96 -1.49
CA LEU A 36 0.35 -23.39 -2.76
C LEU A 36 -0.18 -24.42 -3.74
N HIS A 37 -1.41 -24.17 -4.22
CA HIS A 37 -1.92 -24.76 -5.46
C HIS A 37 -1.22 -24.16 -6.72
N LEU A 38 -0.31 -23.20 -6.54
CA LEU A 38 0.59 -22.72 -7.58
C LEU A 38 1.62 -23.81 -7.95
N PHE A 39 1.55 -24.26 -9.20
CA PHE A 39 2.41 -25.24 -9.87
C PHE A 39 3.88 -25.26 -9.42
N ASN A 40 4.41 -26.47 -9.18
CA ASN A 40 5.83 -26.86 -9.12
C ASN A 40 6.83 -25.72 -8.92
N TYR A 41 6.79 -25.08 -7.76
CA TYR A 41 7.84 -24.15 -7.36
C TYR A 41 9.11 -24.93 -7.06
N THR A 42 10.06 -24.89 -7.99
CA THR A 42 11.45 -25.27 -7.75
C THR A 42 12.21 -23.99 -7.46
N CYS A 43 12.74 -23.86 -6.24
CA CYS A 43 13.66 -22.77 -5.93
C CYS A 43 14.94 -22.99 -6.75
N SER A 44 14.98 -22.35 -7.91
CA SER A 44 16.18 -22.18 -8.70
C SER A 44 16.87 -20.95 -8.16
N LYS A 45 18.18 -21.00 -7.89
CA LYS A 45 18.96 -19.80 -7.56
C LYS A 45 18.86 -18.83 -8.74
N THR A 46 17.87 -17.94 -8.71
CA THR A 46 17.79 -16.88 -9.69
C THR A 46 18.91 -15.88 -9.39
N LEU A 47 19.46 -15.25 -10.42
CA LEU A 47 20.52 -14.24 -10.29
C LEU A 47 20.04 -12.92 -9.66
N PHE A 48 18.74 -12.83 -9.35
CA PHE A 48 18.09 -11.60 -8.93
C PHE A 48 18.04 -11.52 -7.40
N ASP A 49 18.49 -10.39 -6.86
CA ASP A 49 18.45 -10.08 -5.43
C ASP A 49 17.16 -9.33 -5.08
N VAL A 50 16.88 -9.16 -3.79
CA VAL A 50 15.79 -8.33 -3.24
C VAL A 50 15.74 -6.96 -3.91
N ASN A 51 16.90 -6.36 -4.17
CA ASN A 51 17.02 -5.04 -4.77
C ASN A 51 16.54 -4.98 -6.23
N ASP A 52 16.51 -6.10 -6.95
CA ASP A 52 16.03 -6.14 -8.34
C ASP A 52 14.50 -6.19 -8.42
N PHE A 53 13.84 -6.65 -7.36
CA PHE A 53 12.39 -6.83 -7.30
C PHE A 53 11.67 -5.74 -6.49
N ILE A 54 12.40 -4.78 -5.90
CA ILE A 54 11.79 -3.63 -5.23
C ILE A 54 11.85 -2.41 -6.14
N VAL A 55 10.71 -2.05 -6.71
CA VAL A 55 10.59 -0.96 -7.68
C VAL A 55 9.40 -0.07 -7.33
N PRO A 56 9.61 1.23 -7.01
CA PRO A 56 10.90 1.91 -6.88
C PRO A 56 11.69 1.46 -5.64
N ALA A 57 13.01 1.61 -5.66
CA ALA A 57 13.90 1.18 -4.57
C ALA A 57 13.61 1.91 -3.24
N THR A 58 13.07 3.13 -3.30
CA THR A 58 12.72 3.93 -2.13
C THR A 58 11.38 4.62 -2.37
N GLU A 59 10.43 4.39 -1.47
CA GLU A 59 9.15 5.09 -1.41
C GLU A 59 8.88 5.48 0.06
N ASN A 60 8.26 6.64 0.27
CA ASN A 60 7.97 7.10 1.62
C ASN A 60 6.82 6.26 2.19
N SER A 61 7.08 5.60 3.32
CA SER A 61 6.09 4.78 4.04
C SER A 61 5.43 3.69 3.18
N ALA A 62 6.07 3.26 2.10
CA ALA A 62 5.56 2.19 1.25
C ALA A 62 6.70 1.37 0.65
N VAL A 63 6.37 0.15 0.21
CA VAL A 63 7.27 -0.72 -0.53
C VAL A 63 6.50 -1.49 -1.58
N SER A 64 7.08 -1.58 -2.77
CA SER A 64 6.52 -2.35 -3.89
C SER A 64 7.35 -3.60 -4.11
N ILE A 65 6.79 -4.77 -3.81
CA ILE A 65 7.46 -6.06 -4.00
C ILE A 65 6.94 -6.71 -5.27
N THR A 66 7.82 -6.88 -6.25
CA THR A 66 7.48 -7.45 -7.55
C THR A 66 7.24 -8.95 -7.45
N THR A 67 6.07 -9.39 -7.92
CA THR A 67 5.67 -10.81 -7.95
C THR A 67 5.71 -11.39 -9.35
N ARG A 68 5.36 -10.60 -10.37
CA ARG A 68 5.34 -11.03 -11.77
C ARG A 68 5.81 -9.91 -12.69
N ILE A 69 6.63 -10.29 -13.66
CA ILE A 69 7.12 -9.40 -14.71
C ILE A 69 6.70 -9.96 -16.06
N VAL A 70 6.17 -9.10 -16.93
CA VAL A 70 5.89 -9.41 -18.34
C VAL A 70 6.66 -8.44 -19.21
N ASP A 71 7.69 -8.96 -19.87
CA ASP A 71 8.51 -8.22 -20.81
C ASP A 71 7.98 -8.38 -22.24
N ILE A 72 7.83 -7.26 -22.91
CA ILE A 72 7.37 -7.16 -24.29
C ILE A 72 8.36 -6.29 -25.06
N GLU A 73 9.17 -6.93 -25.89
CA GLU A 73 10.10 -6.22 -26.77
C GLU A 73 9.38 -5.79 -28.05
N HIS A 74 9.61 -4.53 -28.42
CA HIS A 74 9.10 -3.94 -29.64
C HIS A 74 10.26 -3.47 -30.51
N ILE A 75 10.23 -3.83 -31.79
CA ILE A 75 11.26 -3.49 -32.77
C ILE A 75 10.68 -2.49 -33.76
N LEU A 76 11.40 -1.40 -34.01
CA LEU A 76 11.00 -0.41 -35.01
C LEU A 76 11.58 -0.78 -36.38
N GLU A 77 10.71 -1.07 -37.34
CA GLU A 77 11.11 -1.41 -38.71
C GLU A 77 10.29 -0.64 -39.76
N ARG A 78 10.72 -0.68 -41.03
CA ARG A 78 10.00 -0.08 -42.14
C ARG A 78 8.86 -1.00 -42.59
N CYS A 79 7.67 -0.44 -42.77
CA CYS A 79 6.47 -1.17 -43.20
C CYS A 79 5.81 -0.46 -44.39
N ASP A 80 5.09 -1.21 -45.23
CA ASP A 80 4.24 -0.61 -46.26
C ASP A 80 2.92 -0.15 -45.63
N ASN A 81 2.54 1.11 -45.90
CA ASN A 81 1.30 1.70 -45.37
C ASN A 81 0.03 0.99 -45.89
N THR A 82 0.14 0.18 -46.95
CA THR A 82 -0.99 -0.57 -47.54
C THR A 82 -1.38 -1.83 -46.73
N ILE A 83 -0.49 -2.35 -45.87
CA ILE A 83 -0.68 -3.62 -45.14
C ILE A 83 -1.24 -3.38 -43.72
N LEU A 84 -1.37 -2.12 -43.28
CA LEU A 84 -1.85 -1.75 -41.94
C LEU A 84 -3.37 -1.87 -41.75
N ASN A 85 -4.11 -2.27 -42.78
CA ASN A 85 -5.52 -2.61 -42.63
C ASN A 85 -5.63 -4.06 -42.17
N HIS A 86 -5.91 -4.21 -40.88
CA HIS A 86 -6.27 -5.44 -40.15
C HIS A 86 -5.12 -6.27 -39.56
N THR A 87 -4.91 -6.03 -38.25
CA THR A 87 -4.74 -7.09 -37.23
C THR A 87 -3.81 -8.24 -37.60
N SER A 88 -2.52 -7.95 -37.80
CA SER A 88 -1.52 -9.00 -37.59
C SER A 88 -1.23 -9.11 -36.09
N GLU A 89 -1.20 -10.33 -35.56
CA GLU A 89 -0.92 -10.65 -34.15
C GLU A 89 0.43 -10.07 -33.66
N TYR A 90 1.29 -9.67 -34.60
CA TYR A 90 2.61 -9.09 -34.43
C TYR A 90 2.65 -7.55 -34.50
N SER A 91 1.54 -6.88 -34.86
CA SER A 91 1.48 -5.41 -34.95
C SER A 91 1.23 -4.77 -33.58
N SER A 92 2.06 -3.80 -33.19
CA SER A 92 1.90 -3.09 -31.92
C SER A 92 0.77 -2.04 -32.01
N LYS A 93 -0.06 -1.94 -30.96
CA LYS A 93 -1.08 -0.87 -30.81
C LYS A 93 -0.48 0.55 -30.77
N HIS A 94 0.84 0.68 -30.65
CA HIS A 94 1.56 1.95 -30.62
C HIS A 94 1.93 2.50 -32.00
N GLN A 95 1.30 1.99 -33.07
CA GLN A 95 1.47 2.53 -34.41
C GLN A 95 0.89 3.94 -34.51
N CYS A 96 1.70 4.84 -35.04
CA CYS A 96 1.39 6.26 -35.07
C CYS A 96 0.65 6.64 -36.33
N HIS A 97 -0.64 6.93 -36.20
CA HIS A 97 -1.41 7.50 -37.29
C HIS A 97 -0.87 8.90 -37.63
N HIS A 98 -0.94 9.30 -38.89
CA HIS A 98 -0.47 10.60 -39.37
C HIS A 98 -1.12 11.84 -38.69
N ARG A 99 -2.23 11.68 -37.95
CA ARG A 99 -2.88 12.74 -37.14
C ARG A 99 -2.67 12.60 -35.63
N SER A 100 -1.99 11.54 -35.19
CA SER A 100 -1.74 11.26 -33.77
C SER A 100 -0.48 11.98 -33.29
N ARG A 101 -0.53 12.54 -32.06
CA ARG A 101 0.65 13.11 -31.39
C ARG A 101 1.47 12.01 -30.75
N CYS A 102 2.15 11.23 -31.59
CA CYS A 102 3.07 10.23 -31.08
C CYS A 102 4.39 10.84 -30.62
N ILE A 103 4.88 10.35 -29.48
CA ILE A 103 6.26 10.58 -29.06
C ILE A 103 7.14 9.59 -29.84
N LEU A 104 7.56 10.00 -31.03
CA LEU A 104 8.68 9.34 -31.71
C LEU A 104 9.98 9.69 -30.96
N PRO A 105 10.94 8.76 -30.88
CA PRO A 105 12.25 9.03 -30.32
C PRO A 105 12.87 10.27 -30.99
N PRO A 106 13.49 11.20 -30.23
CA PRO A 106 13.95 12.49 -30.74
C PRO A 106 14.91 12.38 -31.93
N PHE A 107 15.66 11.27 -32.05
CA PHE A 107 16.62 11.03 -33.13
C PHE A 107 15.97 10.73 -34.50
N TYR A 108 14.72 10.24 -34.54
CA TYR A 108 14.01 9.96 -35.80
C TYR A 108 13.24 11.18 -36.35
N ARG A 109 13.12 12.25 -35.57
CA ARG A 109 12.48 13.49 -36.02
C ARG A 109 13.28 14.18 -37.12
N HIS A 110 14.61 14.10 -37.07
CA HIS A 110 15.50 14.75 -38.03
C HIS A 110 15.51 14.09 -39.43
N GLU A 111 15.30 12.77 -39.53
CA GLU A 111 15.16 12.11 -40.83
C GLU A 111 13.79 12.36 -41.49
N HIS A 112 12.75 12.63 -40.69
CA HIS A 112 11.41 12.93 -41.19
C HIS A 112 11.30 14.31 -41.86
N ASP A 113 12.15 15.29 -41.48
CA ASP A 113 12.20 16.61 -42.13
C ASP A 113 12.94 16.60 -43.47
N ASN A 114 13.71 15.54 -43.77
CA ASN A 114 14.25 15.29 -45.11
C ASN A 114 13.18 14.63 -46.00
N LYS A 115 12.14 15.40 -46.33
CA LYS A 115 11.01 15.07 -47.25
C LYS A 115 11.41 14.55 -48.64
N LYS A 116 12.71 14.48 -48.98
CA LYS A 116 13.21 13.99 -50.27
C LYS A 116 13.58 12.50 -50.31
N LEU A 117 13.72 11.80 -49.17
CA LEU A 117 14.14 10.38 -49.17
C LEU A 117 13.00 9.35 -49.04
N PHE A 118 11.79 9.74 -48.62
CA PHE A 118 10.67 8.81 -48.53
C PHE A 118 9.86 8.77 -49.83
N LYS A 119 10.24 7.85 -50.74
CA LYS A 119 9.38 7.42 -51.85
C LYS A 119 8.08 6.82 -51.27
N LYS A 120 7.05 7.66 -51.23
CA LYS A 120 5.58 7.48 -51.14
C LYS A 120 4.87 6.26 -50.51
N ASN A 121 5.48 5.11 -50.21
CA ASN A 121 4.72 3.94 -49.69
C ASN A 121 5.23 3.33 -48.37
N TYR A 122 6.42 3.71 -47.86
CA TYR A 122 6.97 3.11 -46.63
C TYR A 122 6.82 4.03 -45.41
N GLY A 123 6.17 3.52 -44.36
CA GLY A 123 6.10 4.10 -43.01
C GLY A 123 7.03 3.38 -42.02
N LEU A 124 7.04 3.85 -40.77
CA LEU A 124 7.73 3.18 -39.64
C LEU A 124 6.69 2.48 -38.75
N CYS A 125 6.89 1.19 -38.48
CA CYS A 125 6.00 0.38 -37.66
C CYS A 125 6.74 -0.31 -36.51
N TRP A 126 6.05 -0.42 -35.38
CA TRP A 126 6.50 -1.24 -34.25
C TRP A 126 5.98 -2.67 -34.39
N PHE A 127 6.90 -3.63 -34.38
CA PHE A 127 6.63 -5.07 -34.34
C PHE A 127 6.82 -5.60 -32.93
N LYS A 128 5.94 -6.50 -32.50
CA LYS A 128 5.93 -7.07 -31.15
C LYS A 128 6.59 -8.46 -31.15
N SER A 129 7.59 -8.65 -30.29
CA SER A 129 8.24 -9.93 -29.97
C SER A 129 7.37 -10.75 -29.00
N PRO A 130 7.49 -12.10 -28.94
CA PRO A 130 6.77 -12.92 -27.97
C PRO A 130 7.00 -12.44 -26.52
N THR A 131 5.91 -12.44 -25.75
CA THR A 131 5.92 -11.97 -24.37
C THR A 131 6.71 -12.93 -23.47
N ARG A 132 7.64 -12.40 -22.69
CA ARG A 132 8.41 -13.18 -21.70
C ARG A 132 7.87 -12.90 -20.31
N THR A 133 7.24 -13.91 -19.70
CA THR A 133 6.69 -13.81 -18.34
C THR A 133 7.61 -14.47 -17.33
N ARG A 134 7.86 -13.82 -16.21
CA ARG A 134 8.65 -14.34 -15.08
C ARG A 134 7.88 -14.13 -13.78
N PHE A 135 7.99 -15.09 -12.87
CA PHE A 135 7.36 -15.05 -11.55
C PHE A 135 8.44 -15.10 -10.46
N ASN A 136 8.23 -14.33 -9.39
CA ASN A 136 9.09 -14.29 -8.21
C ASN A 136 8.36 -14.95 -7.02
N TYR A 137 8.23 -16.27 -7.04
CA TYR A 137 7.58 -17.01 -5.96
C TYR A 137 8.32 -16.91 -4.61
N GLU A 138 9.63 -16.62 -4.63
CA GLU A 138 10.44 -16.37 -3.43
C GLU A 138 9.93 -15.17 -2.62
N ALA A 139 9.24 -14.22 -3.27
CA ALA A 139 8.69 -13.04 -2.63
C ALA A 139 7.76 -13.36 -1.45
N LEU A 140 7.13 -14.53 -1.44
CA LEU A 140 6.25 -14.96 -0.35
C LEU A 140 7.00 -15.24 0.95
N ASP A 141 8.26 -15.62 0.86
CA ASP A 141 9.13 -15.87 2.01
C ASP A 141 9.96 -14.64 2.40
N TYR A 142 9.82 -13.52 1.67
CA TYR A 142 10.46 -12.28 2.05
C TYR A 142 9.90 -11.78 3.39
N THR A 143 10.78 -11.13 4.15
CA THR A 143 10.44 -10.54 5.44
C THR A 143 10.60 -9.02 5.35
N ILE A 144 9.56 -8.29 5.71
CA ILE A 144 9.55 -6.85 5.87
C ILE A 144 9.89 -6.52 7.31
N PHE A 145 10.97 -5.79 7.53
CA PHE A 145 11.30 -5.17 8.80
C PHE A 145 10.82 -3.71 8.78
N ILE A 146 9.88 -3.38 9.67
CA ILE A 146 9.33 -2.02 9.79
C ILE A 146 9.88 -1.35 11.04
N LYS A 147 10.57 -0.24 10.86
CA LYS A 147 10.94 0.67 11.95
C LYS A 147 10.10 1.93 11.81
N HIS A 148 9.40 2.32 12.86
CA HIS A 148 8.61 3.55 12.81
C HIS A 148 8.77 4.37 14.08
N PHE A 149 8.51 5.66 13.92
CA PHE A 149 8.54 6.68 14.94
C PHE A 149 7.21 7.44 14.91
N VAL A 150 6.74 7.83 16.08
CA VAL A 150 5.55 8.65 16.25
C VAL A 150 5.87 9.74 17.27
N GLU A 151 5.49 10.97 16.96
CA GLU A 151 5.65 12.15 17.79
C GLU A 151 4.28 12.78 18.03
N PHE A 152 3.96 13.07 19.29
CA PHE A 152 2.80 13.83 19.72
C PHE A 152 3.27 15.21 20.16
N PRO A 153 3.31 16.20 19.23
CA PRO A 153 3.93 17.49 19.48
C PRO A 153 3.23 18.30 20.57
N GLN A 154 1.92 18.14 20.79
CA GLN A 154 1.23 18.88 21.85
C GLN A 154 1.60 18.38 23.25
N LEU A 155 2.18 17.19 23.34
CA LEU A 155 2.55 16.52 24.60
C LEU A 155 4.07 16.34 24.74
N ASP A 156 4.86 16.86 23.78
CA ASP A 156 6.32 16.70 23.70
C ASP A 156 6.78 15.23 23.84
N LEU A 157 6.02 14.29 23.25
CA LEU A 157 6.26 12.86 23.39
C LEU A 157 6.71 12.23 22.08
N ILE A 158 7.89 11.60 22.07
CA ILE A 158 8.38 10.80 20.95
C ILE A 158 8.43 9.32 21.35
N ARG A 159 7.88 8.46 20.50
CA ARG A 159 7.87 7.01 20.67
C ARG A 159 8.31 6.31 19.38
N HIS A 160 8.75 5.06 19.53
CA HIS A 160 9.14 4.21 18.42
C HIS A 160 8.85 2.75 18.78
N ASN A 161 8.73 1.89 17.77
CA ASN A 161 8.31 0.50 17.98
C ASN A 161 9.35 -0.42 18.59
N LEU A 162 10.64 -0.09 18.49
CA LEU A 162 11.73 -0.86 19.09
C LEU A 162 11.87 -0.55 20.60
N LEU A 163 10.80 -0.80 21.36
CA LEU A 163 10.71 -0.53 22.79
C LEU A 163 11.87 -1.21 23.55
N SER A 164 12.85 -0.42 23.98
CA SER A 164 14.11 -0.92 24.57
C SER A 164 13.90 -1.79 25.82
N ASP A 165 12.80 -1.57 26.53
CA ASP A 165 12.45 -2.32 27.75
C ASP A 165 11.91 -3.73 27.47
N ARG A 166 11.45 -4.01 26.24
CA ARG A 166 10.80 -5.29 25.88
C ARG A 166 11.44 -6.00 24.70
N ILE A 167 12.08 -5.27 23.80
CA ILE A 167 12.66 -5.80 22.57
C ILE A 167 14.16 -5.90 22.74
N THR A 168 14.64 -7.14 22.92
CA THR A 168 16.08 -7.46 22.96
C THR A 168 16.59 -7.80 21.57
N LYS A 169 17.92 -7.77 21.40
CA LYS A 169 18.56 -8.14 20.13
C LYS A 169 18.28 -9.61 19.77
N ASP A 170 18.38 -10.52 20.75
CA ASP A 170 18.12 -11.95 20.56
C ASP A 170 16.68 -12.23 20.11
N TYR A 171 15.72 -11.46 20.65
CA TYR A 171 14.33 -11.48 20.20
C TYR A 171 14.21 -10.99 18.76
N LEU A 172 14.86 -9.88 18.40
CA LEU A 172 14.85 -9.36 17.02
C LEU A 172 15.49 -10.29 15.99
N ASP A 173 16.41 -11.16 16.40
CA ASP A 173 17.02 -12.11 15.47
C ASP A 173 16.06 -13.25 15.12
N THR A 174 15.25 -13.71 16.08
CA THR A 174 14.42 -14.92 15.93
C THR A 174 12.92 -14.67 15.76
N CYS A 175 12.40 -13.53 16.19
CA CYS A 175 10.94 -13.31 16.20
C CYS A 175 10.35 -13.29 14.79
N GLU A 176 9.08 -13.62 14.67
CA GLU A 176 8.24 -13.33 13.51
C GLU A 176 6.94 -12.77 14.04
N TYR A 177 6.38 -11.74 13.40
CA TYR A 177 5.14 -11.16 13.85
C TYR A 177 4.02 -12.19 13.89
N ASP A 178 3.31 -12.19 15.01
CA ASP A 178 2.10 -12.95 15.23
C ASP A 178 1.21 -12.17 16.20
N PRO A 179 -0.08 -11.98 15.91
CA PRO A 179 -0.96 -11.18 16.76
C PRO A 179 -1.10 -11.74 18.19
N ASN A 180 -0.92 -13.05 18.38
CA ASN A 180 -1.09 -13.69 19.68
C ASN A 180 0.27 -13.95 20.36
N ASP A 181 1.22 -14.53 19.63
CA ASP A 181 2.49 -14.97 20.23
C ASP A 181 3.53 -13.83 20.30
N HIS A 182 3.62 -13.00 19.26
CA HIS A 182 4.68 -12.01 19.06
C HIS A 182 4.16 -10.67 18.49
N PRO A 183 3.25 -9.99 19.20
CA PRO A 183 2.54 -8.80 18.68
C PRO A 183 3.45 -7.57 18.50
N LEU A 184 4.62 -7.55 19.16
CA LEU A 184 5.57 -6.44 19.09
C LEU A 184 6.70 -6.68 18.09
N CYS A 185 6.77 -7.86 17.45
CA CYS A 185 7.85 -8.16 16.51
C CYS A 185 7.71 -7.30 15.24
N PRO A 186 8.74 -6.52 14.85
CA PRO A 186 8.69 -5.64 13.69
C PRO A 186 8.99 -6.37 12.36
N LYS A 187 9.08 -7.71 12.35
CA LYS A 187 9.41 -8.54 11.19
C LYS A 187 8.16 -9.27 10.69
N PHE A 188 7.71 -8.94 9.49
CA PHE A 188 6.49 -9.45 8.89
C PHE A 188 6.82 -10.24 7.63
N ARG A 189 6.45 -11.52 7.59
CA ARG A 189 6.61 -12.34 6.39
C ARG A 189 5.46 -12.07 5.41
N ILE A 190 5.76 -11.94 4.11
CA ILE A 190 4.77 -11.63 3.08
C ILE A 190 3.62 -12.63 3.06
N LEU A 191 3.93 -13.93 3.11
CA LEU A 191 2.93 -14.98 3.16
C LEU A 191 1.95 -14.82 4.33
N LYS A 192 2.45 -14.50 5.53
CA LYS A 192 1.61 -14.26 6.71
C LYS A 192 0.73 -13.01 6.52
N ILE A 193 1.27 -11.92 5.96
CA ILE A 193 0.49 -10.72 5.66
C ILE A 193 -0.69 -11.07 4.75
N LEU A 194 -0.43 -11.81 3.66
CA LEU A 194 -1.49 -12.20 2.71
C LEU A 194 -2.57 -13.04 3.39
N GLN A 195 -2.19 -14.00 4.25
CA GLN A 195 -3.13 -14.83 5.01
C GLN A 195 -3.94 -14.04 6.05
N MET A 196 -3.37 -13.00 6.65
CA MET A 196 -4.08 -12.12 7.59
C MET A 196 -5.10 -11.22 6.89
N VAL A 197 -4.82 -10.83 5.65
CA VAL A 197 -5.63 -9.93 4.85
C VAL A 197 -6.76 -10.66 4.11
N GLU A 198 -6.53 -11.91 3.73
CA GLU A 198 -7.48 -12.71 2.98
C GLU A 198 -7.41 -14.18 3.42
N SER A 199 -8.56 -14.71 3.84
CA SER A 199 -8.67 -16.12 4.26
C SER A 199 -8.92 -17.06 3.09
N ASN A 200 -9.42 -16.55 1.96
CA ASN A 200 -9.65 -17.35 0.76
C ASN A 200 -8.36 -17.56 -0.04
N SER A 201 -7.97 -18.82 -0.25
CA SER A 201 -6.76 -19.18 -0.99
C SER A 201 -6.78 -18.72 -2.45
N SER A 202 -7.91 -18.77 -3.13
CA SER A 202 -8.01 -18.35 -4.54
C SER A 202 -7.78 -16.85 -4.71
N GLU A 203 -8.31 -16.03 -3.82
CA GLU A 203 -8.11 -14.58 -3.84
C GLU A 203 -6.65 -14.20 -3.55
N TYR A 204 -6.00 -14.91 -2.63
CA TYR A 204 -4.57 -14.75 -2.37
C TYR A 204 -3.71 -15.02 -3.62
N GLU A 205 -4.02 -16.07 -4.39
CA GLU A 205 -3.30 -16.37 -5.63
C GLU A 205 -3.50 -15.27 -6.68
N PHE A 206 -4.70 -14.72 -6.78
CA PHE A 206 -4.96 -13.57 -7.65
C PHE A 206 -4.23 -12.30 -7.18
N MET A 207 -4.13 -12.05 -5.87
CA MET A 207 -3.33 -10.94 -5.32
C MET A 207 -1.86 -11.09 -5.72
N PHE A 208 -1.34 -12.31 -5.73
CA PHE A 208 0.03 -12.55 -6.17
C PHE A 208 0.19 -12.39 -7.70
N TYR A 209 -0.77 -12.86 -8.48
CA TYR A 209 -0.71 -12.85 -9.95
C TYR A 209 -0.94 -11.47 -10.58
N TYR A 210 -1.97 -10.75 -10.11
CA TYR A 210 -2.34 -9.42 -10.60
C TYR A 210 -1.70 -8.29 -9.79
N GLY A 211 -0.98 -8.61 -8.70
CA GLY A 211 -0.57 -7.61 -7.73
C GLY A 211 -1.73 -7.17 -6.85
N SER A 212 -1.47 -6.45 -5.77
CA SER A 212 -2.49 -6.00 -4.81
C SER A 212 -2.01 -4.76 -4.05
N LEU A 213 -2.94 -3.98 -3.52
CA LEU A 213 -2.66 -2.85 -2.64
C LEU A 213 -3.03 -3.22 -1.20
N ILE A 214 -2.03 -3.28 -0.33
CA ILE A 214 -2.16 -3.71 1.06
C ILE A 214 -1.73 -2.56 1.98
N GLU A 215 -2.52 -2.30 3.01
CA GLU A 215 -2.22 -1.35 4.07
C GLU A 215 -1.87 -2.07 5.37
N ILE A 216 -0.72 -1.73 5.93
CA ILE A 216 -0.35 -2.06 7.31
C ILE A 216 -0.63 -0.82 8.15
N LYS A 217 -1.75 -0.86 8.89
CA LYS A 217 -2.14 0.20 9.81
C LYS A 217 -1.44 0.01 11.14
N ILE A 218 -0.77 1.05 11.60
CA ILE A 218 -0.09 1.10 12.88
C ILE A 218 -0.80 2.14 13.74
N SER A 219 -1.49 1.70 14.78
CA SER A 219 -2.25 2.56 15.66
C SER A 219 -1.58 2.69 17.02
N TRP A 220 -1.40 3.92 17.48
CA TRP A 220 -0.89 4.24 18.80
C TRP A 220 -2.00 4.83 19.67
N LYS A 221 -2.44 4.12 20.70
CA LYS A 221 -3.42 4.62 21.67
C LYS A 221 -2.77 4.69 23.03
N CYS A 222 -2.36 5.88 23.44
CA CYS A 222 -1.49 6.06 24.60
C CYS A 222 -2.18 6.89 25.68
N ASP A 223 -2.48 6.25 26.81
CA ASP A 223 -2.88 6.92 28.04
C ASP A 223 -1.62 7.24 28.85
N LEU A 224 -1.19 8.50 28.84
CA LEU A 224 0.05 8.96 29.49
C LEU A 224 -0.08 9.11 31.01
N ASP A 225 -1.28 8.91 31.56
CA ASP A 225 -1.46 8.77 33.01
C ASP A 225 -1.00 7.40 33.50
N ARG A 226 -0.86 6.43 32.58
CA ARG A 226 -0.30 5.12 32.84
C ARG A 226 1.20 5.08 32.54
N PRO A 227 1.91 4.08 33.08
CA PRO A 227 3.32 3.86 32.74
C PRO A 227 3.52 3.71 31.24
N MET A 228 4.57 4.36 30.71
CA MET A 228 4.89 4.39 29.27
C MET A 228 5.01 3.01 28.61
N LYS A 229 5.28 1.96 29.37
CA LYS A 229 5.35 0.56 28.89
C LYS A 229 4.05 0.02 28.28
N TYR A 230 2.92 0.70 28.47
CA TYR A 230 1.61 0.34 27.89
C TYR A 230 1.28 1.12 26.62
N CYS A 231 2.06 2.17 26.30
CA CYS A 231 1.98 2.88 25.03
C CYS A 231 2.80 2.08 24.00
N GLU A 232 2.13 1.17 23.30
CA GLU A 232 2.69 0.23 22.32
C GLU A 232 1.91 0.27 21.00
N PRO A 233 2.55 -0.07 19.86
CA PRO A 233 1.90 -0.05 18.56
C PRO A 233 0.95 -1.24 18.40
N ILE A 234 -0.20 -0.98 17.78
CA ILE A 234 -1.18 -1.99 17.38
C ILE A 234 -1.12 -2.10 15.86
N TYR A 235 -0.88 -3.30 15.33
CA TYR A 235 -0.79 -3.57 13.90
C TYR A 235 -2.09 -4.20 13.38
N GLU A 236 -2.62 -3.65 12.29
CA GLU A 236 -3.77 -4.19 11.56
C GLU A 236 -3.43 -4.25 10.07
N PHE A 237 -3.93 -5.26 9.37
CA PHE A 237 -3.65 -5.50 7.95
C PHE A 237 -4.93 -5.43 7.15
N VAL A 238 -4.93 -4.64 6.08
CA VAL A 238 -6.12 -4.38 5.26
C VAL A 238 -5.75 -4.44 3.79
N ARG A 239 -6.58 -5.06 2.96
CA ARG A 239 -6.50 -4.94 1.49
C ARG A 239 -7.32 -3.74 1.03
N LEU A 240 -6.71 -2.85 0.25
CA LEU A 240 -7.31 -1.60 -0.22
C LEU A 240 -7.89 -1.69 -1.63
N ASP A 241 -7.47 -2.66 -2.45
CA ASP A 241 -8.00 -2.83 -3.81
C ASP A 241 -9.39 -3.50 -3.83
N VAL A 242 -10.09 -3.38 -4.97
CA VAL A 242 -11.48 -3.84 -5.15
C VAL A 242 -11.56 -5.37 -5.12
N LYS A 243 -12.46 -5.90 -4.28
CA LYS A 243 -12.76 -7.33 -4.16
C LYS A 243 -14.16 -7.65 -4.71
N PRO A 244 -14.38 -8.82 -5.33
CA PRO A 244 -13.36 -9.77 -5.81
C PRO A 244 -12.69 -9.27 -7.10
N TYR A 245 -11.53 -9.83 -7.44
CA TYR A 245 -10.82 -9.39 -8.64
C TYR A 245 -11.60 -9.61 -9.95
N GLU A 246 -12.44 -10.64 -9.98
CA GLU A 246 -13.27 -11.01 -11.14
C GLU A 246 -14.32 -9.95 -11.49
N GLU A 247 -14.75 -9.15 -10.52
CA GLU A 247 -15.79 -8.14 -10.68
C GLU A 247 -15.23 -6.73 -10.92
N ASN A 248 -13.91 -6.56 -10.99
CA ASN A 248 -13.29 -5.24 -11.11
C ASN A 248 -13.28 -4.74 -12.58
N PRO A 249 -14.06 -3.69 -12.92
CA PRO A 249 -14.08 -3.13 -14.27
C PRO A 249 -12.87 -2.25 -14.59
N TYR A 250 -12.03 -1.93 -13.60
CA TYR A 250 -10.85 -1.08 -13.71
C TYR A 250 -9.60 -1.90 -13.31
N HIS A 251 -8.91 -2.46 -14.32
CA HIS A 251 -7.64 -3.20 -14.21
C HIS A 251 -7.22 -3.64 -12.79
N PRO A 252 -7.51 -4.90 -12.39
CA PRO A 252 -7.28 -5.36 -11.03
C PRO A 252 -5.80 -5.32 -10.61
N GLY A 253 -5.57 -4.97 -9.33
CA GLY A 253 -4.27 -5.07 -8.66
C GLY A 253 -3.41 -3.81 -8.75
N SER A 254 -2.13 -3.97 -8.38
CA SER A 254 -1.11 -2.92 -8.52
C SER A 254 -0.17 -3.28 -9.67
N THR A 255 -0.10 -2.39 -10.67
CA THR A 255 0.74 -2.59 -11.85
C THR A 255 1.50 -1.32 -12.20
N PHE A 256 2.79 -1.50 -12.54
CA PHE A 256 3.64 -0.45 -13.07
C PHE A 256 4.14 -0.82 -14.44
N LEU A 257 4.33 0.19 -15.27
CA LEU A 257 4.89 0.03 -16.59
C LEU A 257 6.18 0.83 -16.71
N VAL A 258 7.27 0.14 -17.05
CA VAL A 258 8.55 0.76 -17.38
C VAL A 258 8.87 0.49 -18.84
N SER A 259 9.32 1.52 -19.56
CA SER A 259 9.83 1.39 -20.93
C SER A 259 11.30 1.75 -20.99
N ARG A 260 12.12 0.87 -21.59
CA ARG A 260 13.52 1.14 -21.91
C ARG A 260 13.69 1.16 -23.43
N HIS A 261 14.52 2.07 -23.91
CA HIS A 261 14.84 2.20 -25.33
C HIS A 261 16.33 2.00 -25.53
N PHE A 262 16.70 1.16 -26.47
CA PHE A 262 18.11 0.91 -26.80
C PHE A 262 18.27 0.65 -28.30
N PHE A 263 19.48 0.88 -28.79
CA PHE A 263 19.84 0.56 -30.17
C PHE A 263 20.60 -0.76 -30.19
N GLU A 264 20.31 -1.58 -31.19
CA GLU A 264 21.09 -2.78 -31.42
C GLU A 264 22.48 -2.40 -31.98
N PRO A 265 23.59 -2.90 -31.41
CA PRO A 265 24.94 -2.45 -31.74
C PRO A 265 25.32 -2.58 -33.21
N ASN A 266 24.81 -3.61 -33.91
CA ASN A 266 25.21 -3.94 -35.27
C ASN A 266 24.30 -3.35 -36.35
N THR A 267 23.01 -3.18 -36.05
CA THR A 267 21.98 -2.84 -37.05
C THR A 267 21.48 -1.41 -36.91
N SER A 268 21.82 -0.72 -35.81
CA SER A 268 21.23 0.58 -35.41
C SER A 268 19.69 0.56 -35.35
N GLN A 269 19.10 -0.64 -35.28
CA GLN A 269 17.66 -0.81 -35.10
C GLN A 269 17.28 -0.37 -33.69
N LEU A 270 16.17 0.36 -33.61
CA LEU A 270 15.65 0.82 -32.35
C LEU A 270 14.74 -0.24 -31.74
N HIS A 271 15.12 -0.66 -30.53
CA HIS A 271 14.35 -1.55 -29.68
C HIS A 271 13.72 -0.76 -28.54
N ARG A 272 12.48 -1.10 -28.22
CA ARG A 272 11.73 -0.62 -27.07
C ARG A 272 11.30 -1.84 -26.25
N LEU A 273 11.89 -2.00 -25.08
CA LEU A 273 11.47 -3.01 -24.11
C LEU A 273 10.43 -2.41 -23.18
N HIS A 274 9.26 -3.04 -23.13
CA HIS A 274 8.13 -2.65 -22.32
C HIS A 274 7.92 -3.71 -21.24
N THR A 275 8.21 -3.33 -20.00
CA THR A 275 8.22 -4.22 -18.85
C THR A 275 7.01 -3.89 -17.98
N HIS A 276 5.99 -4.73 -18.03
CA HIS A 276 4.88 -4.69 -17.08
C HIS A 276 5.28 -5.40 -15.79
N ILE A 277 5.21 -4.67 -14.69
CA ILE A 277 5.57 -5.13 -13.35
C ILE A 277 4.27 -5.22 -12.55
N TYR A 278 3.98 -6.41 -12.04
CA TYR A 278 2.88 -6.66 -11.11
C TYR A 278 3.50 -6.85 -9.74
N ASN A 279 2.96 -6.14 -8.75
CA ASN A 279 3.57 -6.04 -7.44
C ASN A 279 2.54 -6.05 -6.32
N LEU A 280 2.98 -6.49 -5.14
CA LEU A 280 2.30 -6.20 -3.89
C LEU A 280 2.78 -4.82 -3.45
N HIS A 281 1.91 -3.82 -3.55
CA HIS A 281 2.17 -2.48 -3.04
C HIS A 281 1.71 -2.40 -1.59
N ILE A 282 2.66 -2.30 -0.68
CA ILE A 282 2.41 -2.33 0.75
C ILE A 282 2.65 -0.92 1.29
N VAL A 283 1.58 -0.28 1.74
CA VAL A 283 1.60 1.05 2.35
C VAL A 283 1.52 0.89 3.87
N VAL A 284 2.37 1.61 4.59
CA VAL A 284 2.37 1.64 6.06
C VAL A 284 1.79 2.98 6.51
N SER A 285 0.62 2.95 7.11
CA SER A 285 0.00 4.14 7.69
C SER A 285 0.16 4.12 9.21
N VAL A 286 0.51 5.27 9.78
CA VAL A 286 0.65 5.43 11.23
C VAL A 286 -0.40 6.42 11.69
N THR A 287 -1.21 6.01 12.66
CA THR A 287 -2.21 6.84 13.32
C THR A 287 -1.99 6.78 14.82
N GLY A 288 -2.46 7.80 15.54
CA GLY A 288 -2.32 7.79 16.97
C GLY A 288 -3.14 8.83 17.69
N GLU A 289 -3.43 8.53 18.94
CA GLU A 289 -4.07 9.38 19.91
C GLU A 289 -3.35 9.20 21.25
N ALA A 290 -2.87 10.30 21.80
CA ALA A 290 -2.25 10.31 23.12
C ALA A 290 -3.01 11.27 24.03
N GLY A 291 -3.31 10.83 25.25
CA GLY A 291 -4.01 11.60 26.27
C GLY A 291 -3.19 11.75 27.54
N ARG A 292 -3.19 12.92 28.16
CA ARG A 292 -2.60 13.15 29.49
C ARG A 292 -3.55 13.95 30.34
N PHE A 293 -3.59 13.70 31.64
CA PHE A 293 -4.29 14.51 32.61
C PHE A 293 -3.97 16.00 32.44
N ASP A 294 -5.02 16.82 32.44
CA ASP A 294 -4.91 18.28 32.41
C ASP A 294 -5.89 18.95 33.38
N LEU A 295 -5.37 19.88 34.18
CA LEU A 295 -6.16 20.58 35.20
C LEU A 295 -7.18 21.54 34.57
N PHE A 296 -6.87 22.14 33.41
CA PHE A 296 -7.78 23.05 32.75
C PHE A 296 -8.97 22.30 32.15
N GLN A 297 -8.74 21.12 31.53
CA GLN A 297 -9.83 20.31 31.01
C GLN A 297 -10.69 19.65 32.09
N THR A 298 -10.11 19.24 33.20
CA THR A 298 -10.88 18.75 34.35
C THR A 298 -11.83 19.81 34.90
N THR A 299 -11.32 21.00 35.20
CA THR A 299 -12.11 22.08 35.77
C THR A 299 -13.21 22.56 34.82
N THR A 300 -12.91 22.67 33.51
CA THR A 300 -13.89 23.00 32.48
C THR A 300 -14.99 21.93 32.35
N SER A 301 -14.61 20.65 32.40
CA SER A 301 -15.57 19.52 32.40
C SER A 301 -16.49 19.56 33.63
N ILE A 302 -15.94 19.82 34.82
CA ILE A 302 -16.73 19.93 36.06
C ILE A 302 -17.68 21.13 36.00
N GLY A 303 -17.19 22.29 35.55
CA GLY A 303 -18.02 23.49 35.38
C GLY A 303 -19.18 23.27 34.40
N SER A 304 -18.90 22.63 33.26
CA SER A 304 -19.92 22.28 32.26
C SER A 304 -20.97 21.32 32.84
N PHE A 305 -20.53 20.31 33.60
CA PHE A 305 -21.40 19.35 34.26
C PHE A 305 -22.33 20.01 35.30
N LEU A 306 -21.79 20.91 36.14
CA LEU A 306 -22.57 21.69 37.09
C LEU A 306 -23.58 22.61 36.39
N GLY A 307 -23.20 23.23 35.26
CA GLY A 307 -24.10 24.05 34.45
C GLY A 307 -25.27 23.27 33.87
N ILE A 308 -25.04 22.02 33.40
CA ILE A 308 -26.10 21.13 32.92
C ILE A 308 -27.08 20.77 34.04
N PHE A 309 -26.60 20.51 35.26
CA PHE A 309 -27.51 20.28 36.39
C PHE A 309 -28.33 21.50 36.77
N GLY A 310 -27.73 22.70 36.74
CA GLY A 310 -28.44 23.95 37.00
C GLY A 310 -29.56 24.19 35.97
N THR A 311 -29.27 24.02 34.69
CA THR A 311 -30.28 24.14 33.61
C THR A 311 -31.34 23.05 33.69
N GLY A 312 -30.96 21.81 34.01
CA GLY A 312 -31.90 20.71 34.22
C GLY A 312 -32.90 20.98 35.35
N ALA A 313 -32.45 21.57 36.46
CA ALA A 313 -33.34 21.95 37.56
C ALA A 313 -34.42 22.97 37.12
N ILE A 314 -34.01 24.00 36.38
CA ILE A 314 -34.95 25.02 35.83
C ILE A 314 -35.98 24.36 34.90
N VAL A 315 -35.53 23.47 34.02
CA VAL A 315 -36.42 22.75 33.10
C VAL A 315 -37.39 21.85 33.87
N CYS A 316 -36.91 21.10 34.87
CA CYS A 316 -37.75 20.26 35.72
C CYS A 316 -38.81 21.08 36.48
N ASP A 317 -38.44 22.24 37.03
CA ASP A 317 -39.39 23.15 37.71
C ASP A 317 -40.44 23.69 36.73
N LEU A 318 -40.04 24.05 35.50
CA LEU A 318 -40.96 24.52 34.47
C LEU A 318 -41.95 23.42 34.06
N PHE A 319 -41.46 22.19 33.89
CA PHE A 319 -42.31 21.01 33.64
C PHE A 319 -43.27 20.73 34.81
N ALA A 320 -42.77 20.75 36.05
CA ALA A 320 -43.60 20.55 37.24
C ALA A 320 -44.71 21.62 37.34
N THR A 321 -44.36 22.88 37.05
CA THR A 321 -45.31 24.00 37.01
C THR A 321 -46.35 23.82 35.92
N PHE A 322 -45.94 23.37 34.72
CA PHE A 322 -46.87 23.08 33.64
C PHE A 322 -47.84 21.96 33.99
N VAL A 323 -47.36 20.84 34.55
CA VAL A 323 -48.19 19.68 34.92
C VAL A 323 -49.16 20.02 36.06
N THR A 324 -48.71 20.75 37.06
CA THR A 324 -49.56 21.19 38.18
C THR A 324 -50.65 22.16 37.72
N ASN A 325 -50.31 23.14 36.88
CA ASN A 325 -51.29 24.05 36.28
C ASN A 325 -52.28 23.31 35.37
N PHE A 326 -51.82 22.33 34.59
CA PHE A 326 -52.70 21.50 33.75
C PHE A 326 -53.69 20.66 34.58
N LYS A 327 -53.25 20.12 35.74
CA LYS A 327 -54.15 19.41 36.67
C LYS A 327 -55.16 20.36 37.31
N ARG A 328 -54.76 21.57 37.67
CA ARG A 328 -55.66 22.59 38.27
C ARG A 328 -56.80 22.98 37.33
N VAL A 329 -56.48 23.25 36.06
CA VAL A 329 -57.48 23.57 35.01
C VAL A 329 -58.43 22.40 34.72
N ARG A 330 -58.01 21.15 34.94
CA ARG A 330 -58.83 19.95 34.72
C ARG A 330 -59.75 19.60 35.88
N TYR A 331 -59.48 20.11 37.08
CA TYR A 331 -60.29 19.86 38.29
C TYR A 331 -61.29 21.00 38.57
N GLU A 332 -61.12 22.17 37.92
CA GLU A 332 -62.06 23.30 37.92
C GLU A 332 -63.06 23.27 36.75
N ARG A 333 -63.08 22.19 35.94
CA ARG A 333 -64.16 21.83 35.01
C ARG A 333 -64.89 20.61 35.56
#